data_AF-A0A496V545-F1
#
_entry.id   AF-A0A496V545-F1
#
_cell.length_a   1.000
_cell.length_b   1.000
_cell.length_c   1.000
_cell.angle_alpha   90.00
_cell.angle_beta   90.00
_cell.angle_gamma   90.00
#
_symmetry.space_group_name_H-M   'P 1'
#
loop_
_entity.id
_entity.type
_entity.pdbx_description
1 polymer ?
#
loop_
_entity_poly.entity_id
_entity_poly.type
_entity_poly.pdbx_seq_one_letter_code
_entity_poly.pdbx_strand_id
1 'polypeptide(L)'
;MKTYRVGRSQKNDIMVPETEKTVSGAHLELIQDEEGRYYVVDRKSTNGTYRKQKTDWVRIKQAYVSLDDQLLLGRYQTTVRQLLTMRTELPTVKSQPETHNGPVERNPETGEIISRKE
;
A
#
# COMPACT_ATOMS: atom_id res chain seq x y z
N MET A 1 -9.41 8.46 -17.84
CA MET A 1 -8.39 8.44 -16.76
C MET A 1 -9.08 8.64 -15.41
N LYS A 2 -8.66 7.91 -14.36
CA LYS A 2 -9.17 8.07 -12.97
C LYS A 2 -8.02 8.42 -12.04
N THR A 3 -8.24 9.32 -11.09
CA THR A 3 -7.21 9.74 -10.12
C THR A 3 -7.71 9.53 -8.71
N TYR A 4 -6.94 8.78 -7.93
CA TYR A 4 -7.20 8.44 -6.54
C TYR A 4 -6.19 9.15 -5.65
N ARG A 5 -6.68 9.85 -4.63
CA ARG A 5 -5.80 10.46 -3.62
C ARG A 5 -5.53 9.46 -2.51
N VAL A 6 -4.28 9.32 -2.13
CA VAL A 6 -3.83 8.38 -1.10
C VAL A 6 -3.13 9.14 0.02
N GLY A 7 -3.54 8.85 1.25
CA GLY A 7 -2.86 9.37 2.43
C GLY A 7 -3.65 9.11 3.69
N ARG A 8 -3.13 9.63 4.81
CA ARG A 8 -3.72 9.37 6.12
C ARG A 8 -5.04 10.12 6.38
N SER A 9 -5.31 11.18 5.62
CA SER A 9 -6.53 11.98 5.80
C SER A 9 -7.76 11.22 5.30
N GLN A 10 -8.85 11.26 6.07
CA GLN A 10 -10.17 10.77 5.65
C GLN A 10 -10.75 11.51 4.44
N LYS A 11 -10.17 12.68 4.09
CA LYS A 11 -10.56 13.44 2.89
C LYS A 11 -10.00 12.84 1.59
N ASN A 12 -9.16 11.83 1.68
CA ASN A 12 -8.60 11.13 0.54
C ASN A 12 -9.52 9.98 0.13
N ASP A 13 -9.44 9.59 -1.14
CA ASP A 13 -10.17 8.46 -1.68
C ASP A 13 -9.74 7.14 -1.02
N ILE A 14 -8.43 6.99 -0.84
CA ILE A 14 -7.79 5.85 -0.19
C ILE A 14 -7.16 6.35 1.11
N MET A 15 -7.80 5.97 2.23
CA MET A 15 -7.33 6.32 3.55
C MET A 15 -6.36 5.27 4.08
N VAL A 16 -5.11 5.67 4.31
CA VAL A 16 -4.14 4.84 5.05
C VAL A 16 -4.48 4.92 6.55
N PRO A 17 -4.36 3.83 7.33
CA PRO A 17 -4.63 3.83 8.76
C PRO A 17 -3.96 4.99 9.51
N GLU A 18 -4.72 5.65 10.39
CA GLU A 18 -4.28 6.85 11.10
C GLU A 18 -3.09 6.59 12.05
N THR A 19 -2.91 5.32 12.44
CA THR A 19 -1.75 4.85 13.20
C THR A 19 -0.42 5.11 12.47
N GLU A 20 -0.44 5.17 11.14
CA GLU A 20 0.73 5.40 10.30
C GLU A 20 1.12 6.89 10.25
N LYS A 21 1.71 7.39 11.34
CA LYS A 21 2.15 8.79 11.46
C LYS A 21 3.24 9.21 10.45
N THR A 22 3.88 8.25 9.80
CA THR A 22 4.90 8.52 8.75
C THR A 22 4.28 8.81 7.39
N VAL A 23 2.98 8.57 7.23
CA VAL A 23 2.23 8.84 6.01
C VAL A 23 1.57 10.22 6.13
N SER A 24 1.98 11.14 5.24
CA SER A 24 1.38 12.46 5.14
C SER A 24 -0.14 12.43 4.88
N GLY A 25 -0.81 13.49 5.31
CA GLY A 25 -2.26 13.66 5.14
C GLY A 25 -2.69 13.57 3.68
N ALA A 26 -1.89 14.06 2.74
CA ALA A 26 -1.98 13.76 1.31
C ALA A 26 -0.58 13.33 0.85
N HIS A 27 -0.36 12.03 0.72
CA HIS A 27 0.97 11.46 0.48
C HIS A 27 1.25 11.37 -1.02
N LEU A 28 0.36 10.72 -1.76
CA LEU A 28 0.52 10.55 -3.20
C LEU A 28 -0.82 10.54 -3.92
N GLU A 29 -0.74 10.65 -5.24
CA GLU A 29 -1.85 10.46 -6.17
C GLU A 29 -1.58 9.21 -7.01
N LEU A 30 -2.58 8.33 -7.10
CA LEU A 30 -2.57 7.14 -7.94
C LEU A 30 -3.49 7.39 -9.12
N ILE A 31 -2.94 7.38 -10.33
CA ILE A 31 -3.63 7.69 -11.57
C ILE A 31 -3.74 6.40 -12.37
N GLN A 32 -4.96 6.04 -12.75
CA GLN A 32 -5.23 4.97 -13.71
C GLN A 32 -5.42 5.60 -15.09
N ASP A 33 -4.53 5.21 -16.00
CA ASP A 33 -4.53 5.60 -17.40
C ASP A 33 -5.63 4.87 -18.19
N GLU A 34 -5.92 5.32 -19.40
CA GLU A 34 -6.98 4.72 -20.24
C GLU A 34 -6.65 3.28 -20.67
N GLU A 35 -5.36 2.95 -20.76
CA GLU A 35 -4.87 1.58 -20.99
C GLU A 35 -4.93 0.69 -19.73
N GLY A 36 -5.44 1.20 -18.61
CA GLY A 36 -5.52 0.47 -17.34
C GLY A 36 -4.20 0.40 -16.56
N ARG A 37 -3.16 1.10 -17.01
CA ARG A 37 -1.87 1.22 -16.29
C ARG A 37 -2.00 2.15 -15.10
N TYR A 38 -1.24 1.87 -14.05
CA TYR A 38 -1.21 2.68 -12.85
C TYR A 38 0.05 3.54 -12.80
N TYR A 39 -0.13 4.81 -12.49
CA TYR A 39 0.92 5.80 -12.36
C TYR A 39 0.81 6.47 -11.00
N VAL A 40 1.88 6.44 -10.22
CA VAL A 40 1.91 7.08 -8.90
C VAL A 40 2.68 8.39 -8.98
N VAL A 41 2.22 9.40 -8.24
CA VAL A 41 2.84 10.72 -8.12
C VAL A 41 2.93 11.11 -6.65
N ASP A 42 4.15 11.20 -6.12
CA ASP A 42 4.43 11.68 -4.77
C ASP A 42 4.12 13.18 -4.64
N ARG A 43 3.33 13.54 -3.63
CA ARG A 43 2.88 14.92 -3.38
C ARG A 43 3.79 15.65 -2.38
N LYS A 44 5.11 15.45 -2.50
CA LYS A 44 6.11 15.92 -1.53
C LYS A 44 5.85 15.34 -0.13
N SER A 45 5.70 14.03 -0.07
CA SER A 45 5.55 13.33 1.21
C SER A 45 6.75 13.59 2.11
N THR A 46 6.51 13.77 3.41
CA THR A 46 7.55 14.10 4.39
C THR A 46 8.67 13.06 4.41
N ASN A 47 8.30 11.77 4.35
CA ASN A 47 9.24 10.65 4.38
C ASN A 47 9.58 10.12 2.97
N GLY A 48 8.89 10.61 1.95
CA GLY A 48 8.99 10.15 0.56
C GLY A 48 8.28 8.83 0.27
N THR A 49 8.07 8.60 -1.02
CA THR A 49 7.55 7.36 -1.59
C THR A 49 8.69 6.53 -2.19
N TYR A 50 8.74 5.24 -1.89
CA TYR A 50 9.71 4.31 -2.45
C TYR A 50 9.00 3.16 -3.15
N ARG A 51 9.64 2.64 -4.18
CA ARG A 51 9.22 1.48 -4.94
C ARG A 51 10.28 0.40 -4.80
N LYS A 52 9.85 -0.84 -4.58
CA LYS A 52 10.76 -1.98 -4.58
C LYS A 52 11.17 -2.32 -6.01
N GLN A 53 12.46 -2.29 -6.29
CA GLN A 53 13.04 -2.76 -7.53
C GLN A 53 13.98 -3.91 -7.23
N LYS A 54 13.60 -5.13 -7.64
CA LYS A 54 14.31 -6.38 -7.32
C LYS A 54 14.46 -6.52 -5.79
N THR A 55 15.61 -6.12 -5.25
CA THR A 55 15.97 -6.18 -3.83
C THR A 55 16.02 -4.83 -3.14
N ASP A 56 15.98 -3.73 -3.89
CA ASP A 56 16.29 -2.39 -3.38
C ASP A 56 15.06 -1.48 -3.36
N TRP A 57 14.99 -0.61 -2.35
CA TRP A 57 13.97 0.43 -2.27
C TRP A 57 14.45 1.68 -2.96
N VAL A 58 13.87 1.98 -4.12
CA VAL A 58 14.21 3.16 -4.90
C VAL A 58 13.19 4.25 -4.65
N ARG A 59 13.65 5.41 -4.18
CA ARG A 59 12.79 6.57 -3.99
C ARG A 59 12.26 7.04 -5.34
N ILE A 60 10.94 7.17 -5.46
CA ILE A 60 10.29 7.67 -6.66
C ILE A 60 9.54 8.96 -6.35
N LYS A 61 9.63 9.92 -7.26
CA LYS A 61 8.71 11.07 -7.28
C LYS A 61 7.48 10.78 -8.11
N GLN A 62 7.67 10.01 -9.18
CA GLN A 62 6.61 9.55 -10.05
C GLN A 62 7.08 8.31 -10.80
N ALA A 63 6.21 7.32 -10.98
CA ALA A 63 6.55 6.11 -11.70
C ALA A 63 5.30 5.35 -12.16
N TYR A 64 5.43 4.64 -13.28
CA TYR A 64 4.48 3.58 -13.62
C TYR A 64 4.73 2.36 -12.74
N VAL A 65 3.64 1.82 -12.20
CA VAL A 65 3.63 0.72 -11.25
C VAL A 65 2.57 -0.31 -11.65
N SER A 66 2.81 -1.55 -11.27
CA SER A 66 1.84 -2.64 -11.45
C SER A 66 1.02 -2.84 -10.17
N LEU A 67 -0.08 -3.58 -10.26
CA LEU A 67 -0.93 -3.90 -9.11
C LEU A 67 -0.18 -4.58 -7.97
N ASP A 68 0.79 -5.43 -8.31
CA ASP A 68 1.59 -6.22 -7.37
C ASP A 68 2.86 -5.49 -6.89
N ASP A 69 3.14 -4.32 -7.46
CA ASP A 69 4.36 -3.58 -7.18
C ASP A 69 4.37 -3.07 -5.73
N GLN A 70 5.46 -3.37 -5.01
CA GLN A 70 5.56 -3.01 -3.59
C GLN A 70 5.99 -1.54 -3.45
N LEU A 71 5.15 -0.78 -2.76
CA LEU A 71 5.34 0.61 -2.44
C LEU A 71 5.58 0.79 -0.94
N LEU A 72 6.46 1.71 -0.60
CA LEU A 72 6.75 2.10 0.77
C LEU A 72 6.44 3.59 0.92
N LEU A 73 5.40 3.89 1.69
CA LEU A 73 4.94 5.24 1.99
C LEU A 73 5.49 5.61 3.37
N GLY A 74 6.65 6.27 3.40
CA GLY A 74 7.40 6.44 4.65
C GLY A 74 7.85 5.10 5.25
N ARG A 75 7.10 4.58 6.24
CA ARG A 75 7.31 3.24 6.82
C ARG A 75 6.18 2.25 6.51
N TYR A 76 5.11 2.72 5.89
CA TYR A 76 3.97 1.89 5.56
C TYR A 76 4.21 1.16 4.24
N GLN A 77 4.36 -0.16 4.30
CA GLN A 77 4.52 -0.99 3.11
C GLN A 77 3.15 -1.42 2.57
N THR A 78 2.93 -1.23 1.28
CA THR A 78 1.66 -1.50 0.61
C THR A 78 1.88 -1.87 -0.85
N THR A 79 0.81 -2.19 -1.57
CA THR A 79 0.81 -2.40 -3.02
C THR A 79 -0.32 -1.59 -3.63
N VAL A 80 -0.26 -1.35 -4.95
CA VAL A 80 -1.34 -0.67 -5.66
C VAL A 80 -2.66 -1.44 -5.51
N ARG A 81 -2.61 -2.78 -5.56
CA ARG A 81 -3.77 -3.64 -5.27
C ARG A 81 -4.37 -3.35 -3.91
N GLN A 82 -3.55 -3.33 -2.86
CA GLN A 82 -4.02 -3.09 -1.49
C GLN A 82 -4.64 -1.70 -1.35
N LEU A 83 -4.01 -0.68 -1.93
CA LEU A 83 -4.54 0.69 -1.95
C LEU A 83 -5.93 0.75 -2.63
N LEU A 84 -6.10 0.08 -3.76
CA LEU A 84 -7.38 0.02 -4.46
C LEU A 84 -8.46 -0.74 -3.67
N THR A 85 -8.08 -1.75 -2.88
CA THR A 85 -9.01 -2.45 -1.98
C THR A 85 -9.47 -1.55 -0.83
N MET A 86 -8.64 -0.59 -0.41
CA MET A 86 -8.92 0.35 0.69
C MET A 86 -9.73 1.58 0.27
N ARG A 87 -10.08 1.72 -1.01
CA ARG A 87 -10.89 2.84 -1.50
C ARG A 87 -12.20 2.94 -0.73
N THR A 88 -12.60 4.15 -0.37
CA THR A 88 -13.91 4.45 0.25
C THR A 88 -15.01 4.44 -0.80
N GLU A 89 -15.12 3.37 -1.60
CA GLU A 89 -16.24 3.14 -2.52
C GLU A 89 -16.65 1.66 -2.49
N LEU A 90 -17.94 1.51 -2.15
CA LEU A 90 -18.81 0.35 -1.93
C LEU A 90 -18.48 -0.96 -2.69
N PRO A 91 -18.85 -2.11 -2.08
CA PRO A 91 -18.40 -3.43 -2.49
C PRO A 91 -19.02 -3.83 -3.82
N THR A 92 -18.20 -4.12 -4.82
CA THR A 92 -18.63 -4.97 -5.93
C THR A 92 -17.59 -6.07 -6.17
N VAL A 93 -17.99 -7.24 -5.66
CA VAL A 93 -17.65 -8.59 -6.13
C VAL A 93 -16.25 -9.15 -5.84
N LYS A 94 -16.23 -10.02 -4.81
CA LYS A 94 -15.49 -11.28 -4.69
C LYS A 94 -14.22 -11.41 -5.53
N SER A 95 -13.07 -11.12 -4.93
CA SER A 95 -11.82 -11.86 -5.19
C SER A 95 -10.84 -11.57 -4.04
N GLN A 96 -10.79 -12.50 -3.09
CA GLN A 96 -9.65 -12.62 -2.17
C GLN A 96 -8.39 -12.92 -3.01
N PRO A 97 -7.22 -12.40 -2.61
CA PRO A 97 -6.42 -13.23 -1.73
C PRO A 97 -6.04 -12.46 -0.45
N GLU A 98 -6.62 -12.91 0.66
CA GLU A 98 -5.90 -13.25 1.89
C GLU A 98 -4.40 -12.94 1.91
N THR A 99 -4.05 -11.82 2.56
CA THR A 99 -2.95 -11.82 3.53
C THR A 99 -3.53 -11.38 4.86
N HIS A 100 -4.11 -12.35 5.56
CA HIS A 100 -4.29 -12.26 6.99
C HIS A 100 -2.89 -12.30 7.61
N ASN A 101 -2.45 -11.19 8.20
CA ASN A 101 -1.47 -11.29 9.28
C ASN A 101 -2.18 -12.03 10.42
N GLY A 102 -2.12 -13.36 10.40
CA GLY A 102 -2.48 -14.18 11.55
C GLY A 102 -1.59 -13.81 12.74
N PRO A 103 -2.06 -14.00 13.99
CA PRO A 103 -1.22 -13.84 15.16
C PRO A 103 -0.04 -14.81 15.05
N VAL A 104 1.18 -14.28 14.96
CA VAL A 104 2.40 -15.08 15.06
C VAL A 104 2.56 -15.52 16.51
N GLU A 105 2.20 -16.77 16.79
CA GLU A 105 2.50 -17.41 18.06
C GLU A 105 3.99 -17.78 18.07
N ARG A 106 4.74 -17.22 19.03
CA ARG A 106 6.17 -17.45 19.22
C ARG A 106 6.32 -18.47 20.34
N ASN A 107 7.08 -19.54 20.10
CA ASN A 107 7.35 -20.51 21.15
C ASN A 107 8.29 -19.86 22.20
N PRO A 108 7.91 -19.77 23.49
CA PRO A 108 8.68 -19.01 24.48
C PRO A 108 10.04 -19.63 24.83
N GLU A 109 10.28 -20.89 24.47
CA GLU A 109 11.54 -21.60 24.76
C GLU A 109 12.58 -21.52 23.63
N THR A 110 12.17 -21.42 22.37
CA THR A 110 13.09 -21.51 21.22
C THR A 110 13.04 -20.32 20.26
N GLY A 111 12.04 -19.44 20.39
CA GLY A 111 11.90 -18.26 19.52
C GLY A 111 11.55 -18.59 18.06
N GLU A 112 11.33 -19.85 17.71
CA GLU A 112 10.95 -20.25 16.36
C GLU A 112 9.49 -19.88 16.05
N ILE A 113 9.26 -19.48 14.80
CA ILE A 113 7.93 -19.15 14.27
C ILE A 113 7.30 -20.46 13.79
N ILE A 114 6.20 -20.88 14.42
CA ILE A 114 5.48 -22.09 14.03
C ILE A 114 4.27 -21.68 13.19
N SER A 115 4.25 -22.01 11.89
CA SER A 115 3.05 -21.88 11.07
C SER A 115 2.16 -23.11 11.26
N ARG A 116 1.00 -22.94 11.89
CA ARG A 116 -0.02 -24.02 12.01
C ARG A 116 -0.61 -24.29 10.62
N LYS A 117 -0.43 -25.51 10.10
CA LYS A 117 -1.15 -26.04 8.94
C LYS A 117 -2.25 -26.96 9.48
N GLU A 118 -3.50 -26.66 9.14
CA GLU A 118 -4.59 -27.64 9.14
C GLU A 118 -5.25 -27.62 7.76
#